data_AF-A0A1M5DVG5-F1
#
_entry.id   AF-A0A1M5DVG5-F1
#
_cell.length_a   1.000
_cell.length_b   1.000
_cell.length_c   1.000
_cell.angle_alpha   90.00
_cell.angle_beta   90.00
_cell.angle_gamma   90.00
#
_symmetry.space_group_name_H-M   'P 1'
#
loop_
_entity.id
_entity.type
_entity.pdbx_description
1 polymer ?
#
loop_
_entity_poly.entity_id
_entity_poly.type
_entity_poly.pdbx_seq_one_letter_code
_entity_poly.pdbx_strand_id
1 'polypeptide(L)'
;MKKLILTFIVLISVNTESFDTPIWSNKSKEQDRLVEEKVLLTAKKWASKIYSGQNEIREYEYRVTEESTRTHVMITPVYNDGSVLVDGDMCLLVSNEGELIEAKQCIAP
;
A
#
# COMPACT_ATOMS: atom_id res chain seq x y z
N MET A 1 66.63 24.85 37.92
CA MET A 1 66.51 23.49 37.36
C MET A 1 65.12 23.34 36.77
N LYS A 2 65.03 22.94 35.49
CA LYS A 2 63.82 23.03 34.66
C LYS A 2 62.76 22.00 35.11
N LYS A 3 61.52 22.45 35.34
CA LYS A 3 60.37 21.56 35.58
C LYS A 3 59.98 20.90 34.25
N LEU A 4 60.06 19.57 34.20
CA LEU A 4 59.53 18.75 33.12
C LEU A 4 58.01 18.76 33.21
N ILE A 5 57.31 19.25 32.19
CA ILE A 5 55.86 19.09 32.06
C ILE A 5 55.64 17.83 31.22
N LEU A 6 55.15 16.76 31.85
CA LEU A 6 54.68 15.57 31.14
C LEU A 6 53.27 15.84 30.61
N THR A 7 53.13 15.95 29.29
CA THR A 7 51.83 16.01 28.63
C THR A 7 51.37 14.57 28.36
N PHE A 8 50.35 14.11 29.07
CA PHE A 8 49.63 12.87 28.75
C PHE A 8 48.66 13.14 27.60
N ILE A 9 48.87 12.50 26.45
CA ILE A 9 47.89 12.46 25.36
C ILE A 9 46.95 11.30 25.64
N VAL A 10 45.68 11.60 25.96
CA VAL A 10 44.61 10.60 26.06
C VAL A 10 44.04 10.39 24.66
N LEU A 11 44.40 9.28 24.02
CA LEU A 11 43.74 8.80 22.80
C LEU A 11 42.39 8.20 23.20
N ILE A 12 41.30 8.94 22.99
CA ILE A 12 39.95 8.40 23.10
C ILE A 12 39.64 7.73 21.75
N SER A 13 39.87 6.43 21.66
CA SER A 13 39.31 5.62 20.57
C SER A 13 37.80 5.53 20.79
N VAL A 14 37.03 6.27 19.99
CA VAL A 14 35.59 6.08 19.91
C VAL A 14 35.37 4.83 19.06
N ASN A 15 35.29 3.67 19.70
CA ASN A 15 34.70 2.50 19.05
C ASN A 15 33.20 2.79 18.93
N THR A 16 32.78 3.34 17.79
CA THR A 16 31.37 3.31 17.37
C THR A 16 31.05 1.87 16.99
N GLU A 17 30.83 1.02 17.99
CA GLU A 17 30.26 -0.30 17.78
C GLU A 17 28.83 -0.14 17.29
N SER A 18 28.58 -0.76 16.15
CA SER A 18 27.27 -1.21 15.67
C SER A 18 26.20 -0.13 15.56
N PHE A 19 26.14 0.48 14.37
CA PHE A 19 24.84 0.81 13.80
C PHE A 19 23.95 -0.43 13.91
N ASP A 20 22.97 -0.39 14.82
CA ASP A 20 21.75 -1.18 14.70
C ASP A 20 21.16 -0.82 13.34
N THR A 21 21.53 -1.60 12.32
CA THR A 21 20.84 -1.56 11.04
C THR A 21 19.42 -1.98 11.36
N PRO A 22 18.41 -1.10 11.16
CA PRO A 22 17.04 -1.55 11.24
C PRO A 22 16.93 -2.66 10.20
N ILE A 23 16.73 -3.90 10.66
CA ILE A 23 16.35 -5.01 9.81
C ILE A 23 14.99 -4.59 9.25
N TRP A 24 15.00 -3.85 8.14
CA TRP A 24 13.84 -3.59 7.31
C TRP A 24 13.44 -4.95 6.74
N SER A 25 12.73 -5.67 7.59
CA SER A 25 12.55 -7.10 7.47
C SER A 25 11.61 -7.38 6.30
N ASN A 26 11.89 -8.47 5.57
CA ASN A 26 10.97 -9.06 4.59
C ASN A 26 9.54 -9.28 5.12
N LYS A 27 9.32 -9.20 6.45
CA LYS A 27 7.98 -9.27 7.04
C LYS A 27 7.09 -8.11 6.62
N SER A 28 7.62 -6.90 6.38
CA SER A 28 6.77 -5.78 5.93
C SER A 28 6.21 -6.08 4.54
N LYS A 29 7.07 -6.46 3.59
CA LYS A 29 6.66 -6.80 2.22
C LYS A 29 5.65 -7.95 2.14
N GLU A 30 5.82 -8.98 2.97
CA GLU A 30 4.85 -10.09 3.01
C GLU A 30 3.52 -9.66 3.64
N GLN A 31 3.57 -8.84 4.70
CA GLN A 31 2.37 -8.30 5.33
C GLN A 31 1.60 -7.37 4.37
N ASP A 32 2.31 -6.50 3.67
CA ASP A 32 1.75 -5.58 2.67
C ASP A 32 1.08 -6.38 1.54
N ARG A 33 1.74 -7.45 1.06
CA ARG A 33 1.17 -8.37 0.06
C ARG A 33 -0.12 -9.05 0.54
N LEU A 34 -0.17 -9.50 1.80
CA LEU A 34 -1.36 -10.13 2.37
C LEU A 34 -2.52 -9.14 2.54
N VAL A 35 -2.22 -7.88 2.85
CA VAL A 35 -3.22 -6.81 2.90
C VAL A 35 -3.76 -6.55 1.50
N GLU A 36 -2.88 -6.38 0.51
CA GLU A 36 -3.25 -6.17 -0.89
C GLU A 36 -4.14 -7.32 -1.42
N GLU A 37 -3.78 -8.58 -1.16
CA GLU A 37 -4.59 -9.74 -1.56
C GLU A 37 -6.01 -9.73 -0.98
N LYS A 38 -6.14 -9.42 0.32
CA LYS A 38 -7.46 -9.32 0.99
C LYS A 38 -8.29 -8.19 0.41
N VAL A 39 -7.69 -7.02 0.24
CA VAL A 39 -8.35 -5.85 -0.32
C VAL A 39 -8.86 -6.13 -1.73
N LEU A 40 -8.00 -6.70 -2.59
CA LEU A 40 -8.38 -7.08 -3.95
C LEU A 40 -9.47 -8.15 -3.99
N LEU A 41 -9.44 -9.13 -3.07
CA LEU A 41 -10.50 -10.13 -2.98
C LEU A 41 -11.86 -9.50 -2.67
N THR A 42 -11.90 -8.55 -1.74
CA THR A 42 -13.12 -7.80 -1.40
C THR A 42 -13.61 -6.97 -2.57
N ALA A 43 -12.72 -6.26 -3.26
CA ALA A 43 -13.07 -5.48 -4.44
C ALA A 43 -13.67 -6.36 -5.56
N LYS A 44 -13.03 -7.51 -5.85
CA LYS A 44 -13.52 -8.48 -6.85
C LYS A 44 -14.89 -9.04 -6.52
N LYS A 45 -15.12 -9.41 -5.24
CA LYS A 45 -16.42 -9.92 -4.76
C LYS A 45 -17.51 -8.85 -4.86
N TRP A 46 -17.16 -7.60 -4.56
CA TRP A 46 -18.09 -6.51 -4.69
C TRP A 46 -18.46 -6.26 -6.16
N ALA A 47 -17.46 -6.17 -7.05
CA ALA A 47 -17.68 -5.96 -8.49
C ALA A 47 -18.54 -7.07 -9.10
N SER A 48 -18.23 -8.34 -8.80
CA SER A 48 -19.01 -9.47 -9.34
C SER A 48 -20.46 -9.46 -8.89
N LYS A 49 -20.75 -8.94 -7.69
CA LYS A 49 -22.11 -8.79 -7.17
C LYS A 49 -22.85 -7.60 -7.76
N ILE A 50 -22.21 -6.44 -7.87
CA ILE A 50 -22.87 -5.20 -8.31
C ILE A 50 -23.10 -5.18 -9.81
N TYR A 51 -22.14 -5.69 -10.58
CA TYR A 51 -22.23 -5.76 -12.03
C TYR A 51 -22.84 -7.08 -12.51
N SER A 52 -23.43 -7.89 -11.62
CA SER A 52 -24.09 -9.13 -12.00
C SER A 52 -25.25 -8.84 -12.95
N GLY A 53 -25.11 -9.23 -14.22
CA GLY A 53 -26.12 -8.98 -15.27
C GLY A 53 -25.73 -7.91 -16.28
N GLN A 54 -24.60 -7.22 -16.11
CA GLN A 54 -24.06 -6.34 -17.14
C GLN A 54 -23.24 -7.15 -18.16
N ASN A 55 -23.94 -7.76 -19.11
CA ASN A 55 -23.33 -8.63 -20.13
C ASN A 55 -22.36 -7.91 -21.08
N GLU A 56 -22.36 -6.58 -21.04
CA GLU A 56 -21.47 -5.74 -21.83
C GLU A 56 -20.09 -5.59 -21.19
N ILE A 57 -19.92 -5.92 -19.91
CA ILE A 57 -18.63 -5.85 -19.22
C ILE A 57 -17.84 -7.13 -19.50
N ARG A 58 -16.65 -6.97 -20.08
CA ARG A 58 -15.69 -8.05 -20.36
C ARG A 58 -14.84 -8.38 -19.15
N GLU A 59 -14.27 -7.35 -18.54
CA GLU A 59 -13.32 -7.47 -17.42
C GLU A 59 -13.33 -6.20 -16.56
N TYR A 60 -12.57 -6.24 -15.46
CA TYR A 60 -12.40 -5.10 -14.55
C TYR A 60 -10.92 -4.82 -14.37
N GLU A 61 -10.54 -3.56 -14.48
CA GLU A 61 -9.25 -3.07 -14.02
C GLU A 61 -9.36 -2.57 -12.58
N TYR A 62 -8.30 -2.80 -11.80
CA TYR A 62 -8.23 -2.41 -10.40
C TYR A 62 -7.01 -1.52 -10.18
N ARG A 63 -7.21 -0.38 -9.52
CA ARG A 63 -6.12 0.46 -9.02
C ARG A 63 -6.22 0.55 -7.51
N VAL A 64 -5.17 0.12 -6.83
CA VAL A 64 -5.07 0.13 -5.36
C VAL A 64 -4.24 1.33 -4.93
N THR A 65 -4.69 2.05 -3.92
CA THR A 65 -3.95 3.14 -3.27
C THR A 65 -4.07 2.96 -1.77
N GLU A 66 -2.94 2.67 -1.12
CA GLU A 66 -2.87 2.42 0.31
C GLU A 66 -2.71 3.72 1.10
N GLU A 67 -3.49 3.85 2.17
CA GLU A 67 -3.30 4.84 3.22
C GLU A 67 -2.99 4.13 4.55
N SER A 68 -2.66 4.90 5.60
CA SER A 68 -2.18 4.35 6.88
C SER A 68 -3.12 3.37 7.60
N THR A 69 -4.43 3.44 7.34
CA THR A 69 -5.45 2.63 8.04
C THR A 69 -6.51 2.03 7.12
N ARG A 70 -6.42 2.33 5.82
CA ARG A 70 -7.46 2.04 4.84
C ARG A 70 -6.87 2.03 3.45
N THR A 71 -7.50 1.29 2.56
CA THR A 71 -7.06 1.14 1.19
C THR A 71 -8.18 1.55 0.25
N HIS A 72 -7.87 2.47 -0.64
CA HIS A 72 -8.75 2.88 -1.72
C HIS A 72 -8.57 1.92 -2.90
N VAL A 73 -9.68 1.41 -3.43
CA VAL A 73 -9.66 0.60 -4.65
C VAL A 73 -10.59 1.24 -5.67
N MET A 74 -10.01 1.69 -6.79
CA MET A 74 -10.76 2.09 -7.96
C MET A 74 -10.98 0.87 -8.85
N ILE A 75 -12.23 0.67 -9.27
CA ILE A 75 -12.66 -0.41 -10.16
C ILE A 75 -13.16 0.25 -11.44
N THR A 76 -12.50 -0.09 -12.55
CA THR A 76 -12.84 0.42 -13.88
C THR A 76 -13.39 -0.73 -14.72
N PRO A 77 -14.69 -0.70 -15.10
CA PRO A 77 -15.26 -1.69 -15.99
C PRO A 77 -14.74 -1.50 -17.42
N VAL A 78 -14.30 -2.60 -18.03
CA VAL A 78 -13.89 -2.64 -19.44
C VAL A 78 -14.96 -3.39 -20.22
N TYR A 79 -15.57 -2.72 -21.20
CA TYR A 79 -16.68 -3.27 -21.96
C TYR A 79 -16.19 -4.15 -23.13
N ASN A 80 -17.10 -4.92 -23.72
CA ASN A 80 -16.80 -5.87 -24.80
C ASN A 80 -16.22 -5.20 -26.05
N ASP A 81 -16.60 -3.95 -26.31
CA ASP A 81 -16.05 -3.12 -27.39
C ASP A 81 -14.69 -2.50 -27.03
N GLY A 82 -14.18 -2.77 -25.82
CA GLY A 82 -12.94 -2.21 -25.28
C GLY A 82 -13.07 -0.78 -24.78
N SER A 83 -14.28 -0.22 -24.74
CA SER A 83 -14.50 1.11 -24.18
C SER A 83 -14.34 1.10 -22.65
N VAL A 84 -13.98 2.28 -22.13
CA VAL A 84 -13.92 2.60 -20.70
C VAL A 84 -14.76 3.85 -20.50
N LEU A 85 -15.76 3.76 -19.63
CA LEU A 85 -16.61 4.90 -19.28
C LEU A 85 -16.15 5.44 -17.93
N VAL A 86 -15.72 6.71 -17.89
CA VAL A 86 -15.29 7.39 -16.65
C VAL A 86 -16.43 7.43 -15.62
N ASP A 87 -17.67 7.58 -16.08
CA ASP A 87 -18.86 7.50 -15.22
C ASP A 87 -19.14 6.06 -14.74
N GLY A 88 -18.41 5.06 -15.23
CA GLY A 88 -18.48 3.68 -14.76
C GLY A 88 -17.51 3.36 -13.61
N ASP A 89 -16.58 4.26 -13.30
CA ASP A 89 -15.56 4.01 -12.27
C ASP A 89 -16.19 4.01 -10.87
N MET A 90 -15.87 2.97 -10.10
CA MET A 90 -16.32 2.82 -8.71
C MET A 90 -15.15 2.83 -7.76
N CYS A 91 -15.25 3.68 -6.74
CA CYS A 91 -14.25 3.90 -5.71
C CYS A 91 -14.72 3.22 -4.42
N LEU A 92 -13.98 2.21 -4.00
CA LEU A 92 -14.19 1.47 -2.76
C LEU A 92 -13.21 1.95 -1.70
N LEU A 93 -13.67 1.99 -0.46
CA LEU A 93 -12.84 2.12 0.73
C LEU A 93 -12.87 0.80 1.48
N VAL A 94 -11.72 0.17 1.67
CA VAL A 94 -11.57 -1.15 2.29
C VAL A 94 -10.62 -1.02 3.49
N SER A 95 -10.93 -1.67 4.60
CA SER A 95 -10.01 -1.74 5.75
C SER A 95 -8.82 -2.67 5.45
N ASN A 96 -7.75 -2.58 6.24
CA ASN A 96 -6.59 -3.47 6.11
C ASN A 96 -6.92 -4.95 6.42
N GLU A 97 -8.03 -5.19 7.12
CA GLU A 97 -8.59 -6.52 7.38
C GLU A 97 -9.36 -7.08 6.18
N GLY A 98 -9.61 -6.27 5.15
CA GLY A 98 -10.37 -6.64 3.96
C GLY A 98 -11.87 -6.37 4.07
N GLU A 99 -12.32 -5.55 5.03
CA GLU A 99 -13.75 -5.23 5.17
C GLU A 99 -14.12 -4.03 4.29
N LEU A 100 -15.25 -4.13 3.57
CA LEU A 100 -15.76 -3.02 2.77
C LEU A 100 -16.38 -1.96 3.70
N ILE A 101 -15.81 -0.75 3.70
CA ILE A 101 -16.27 0.40 4.49
C ILE A 101 -17.24 1.26 3.67
N GLU A 102 -16.87 1.58 2.43
CA GLU A 102 -17.64 2.47 1.56
C GLU A 102 -17.51 2.01 0.11
N ALA A 103 -18.56 2.22 -0.69
CA ALA A 103 -18.52 2.11 -2.15
C ALA A 103 -19.33 3.25 -2.76
N LYS A 104 -18.71 4.01 -3.67
CA LYS A 104 -19.34 5.12 -4.39
C LYS A 104 -18.79 5.23 -5.80
N GLN A 105 -19.51 5.94 -6.67
CA GLN A 105 -18.98 6.34 -7.97
C GLN A 105 -17.76 7.25 -7.73
N CYS A 106 -16.70 7.03 -8.49
CA CYS A 106 -15.53 7.91 -8.43
C CYS A 106 -15.93 9.31 -8.90
N ILE A 107 -15.41 10.33 -8.23
CA ILE A 107 -15.57 11.71 -8.70
C ILE A 107 -14.63 11.87 -9.88
N ALA A 108 -15.18 12.14 -11.07
CA ALA A 108 -14.37 12.55 -12.21
C ALA A 108 -13.56 13.80 -11.81
N PRO A 109 -12.24 13.82 -12.04
CA PRO A 109 -11.37 14.94 -11.64
C PRO A 109 -11.75 16.26 -12.32
#